data_AF-A0A013VFX0-F1
#
_entry.id   AF-A0A013VFX0-F1
#
_cell.length_a   1.000
_cell.length_b   1.000
_cell.length_c   1.000
_cell.angle_alpha   90.00
_cell.angle_beta   90.00
_cell.angle_gamma   90.00
#
_symmetry.space_group_name_H-M   'P 1'
#
loop_
_entity.id
_entity.type
_entity.pdbx_description
1 polymer ?
#
loop_
_entity_poly.entity_id
_entity_poly.type
_entity_poly.pdbx_seq_one_letter_code
_entity_poly.pdbx_strand_id
1 'polypeptide(L)'
;MQADGEPAWMVAWRDRDHQQPSSPPAKVYAPHDTFSFPAKKGVDWQGMIVPKRWAYDGCVRREPVMDADASPPRVVRKIGWQRCMKCRRPFFSEDILRLRLCDGAQGCRGDEDRFS
;
A
#
# COMPACT_ATOMS: atom_id res chain seq x y z
N MET A 1 -1.11 -52.08 27.40
CA MET A 1 -0.89 -50.90 26.53
C MET A 1 -1.91 -49.85 26.96
N GLN A 2 -1.57 -49.06 27.99
CA GLN A 2 -2.43 -47.96 28.44
C GLN A 2 -1.93 -46.68 27.80
N ALA A 3 -2.90 -45.93 27.28
CA ALA A 3 -2.74 -44.78 26.41
C ALA A 3 -1.82 -43.73 27.03
N ASP A 4 -0.90 -43.24 26.19
CA ASP A 4 -0.06 -42.09 26.44
C ASP A 4 -0.94 -40.90 26.81
N GLY A 5 -0.89 -40.51 28.08
CA GLY A 5 -1.50 -39.27 28.55
C GLY A 5 -0.91 -38.09 27.78
N GLU A 6 -1.76 -37.09 27.52
CA GLU A 6 -1.38 -35.89 26.77
C GLU A 6 -0.09 -35.27 27.36
N PRO A 7 0.93 -34.97 26.54
CA PRO A 7 2.21 -34.52 27.06
C PRO A 7 2.09 -33.16 27.73
N ALA A 8 2.76 -32.97 28.86
CA ALA A 8 2.64 -31.79 29.72
C ALA A 8 2.87 -30.44 28.99
N TRP A 9 3.68 -30.44 27.92
CA TRP A 9 3.90 -29.24 27.12
C TRP A 9 2.64 -28.79 26.36
N MET A 10 1.76 -29.72 25.98
CA MET A 10 0.54 -29.43 25.23
C MET A 10 -0.51 -28.77 26.13
N VAL A 11 -0.59 -29.18 27.40
CA VAL A 11 -1.45 -28.55 28.41
C VAL A 11 -0.97 -27.13 28.71
N ALA A 12 0.33 -26.95 28.98
CA ALA A 12 0.91 -25.65 29.26
C ALA A 12 0.75 -24.64 28.10
N TRP A 13 0.73 -25.13 26.85
CA TRP A 13 0.51 -24.28 25.68
C TRP A 13 -0.93 -23.76 25.60
N ARG A 14 -1.94 -24.61 25.86
CA ARG A 14 -3.35 -24.17 25.91
C ARG A 14 -3.59 -23.15 27.01
N ASP A 15 -3.00 -23.35 28.18
CA ASP A 15 -3.13 -22.40 29.31
C ASP A 15 -2.56 -21.02 28.95
N ARG A 16 -1.47 -20.97 28.17
CA ARG A 16 -0.88 -19.72 27.69
C ARG A 16 -1.75 -19.03 26.64
N ASP A 17 -2.36 -19.77 25.72
CA ASP A 17 -3.26 -19.20 24.70
C ASP A 17 -4.55 -18.64 25.33
N HIS A 18 -5.03 -19.24 26.43
CA HIS A 18 -6.17 -18.73 27.19
C HIS A 18 -5.82 -17.51 28.07
N GLN A 19 -4.54 -17.28 28.37
CA GLN A 19 -4.09 -16.05 29.01
C GLN A 19 -4.02 -14.92 28.00
N GLN A 20 -5.17 -14.31 27.75
CA GLN A 20 -5.27 -13.05 27.04
C GLN A 20 -4.47 -11.99 27.83
N PRO A 21 -3.35 -11.45 27.30
CA PRO A 21 -2.65 -10.38 27.99
C PRO A 21 -3.61 -9.21 28.12
N SER A 22 -3.76 -8.69 29.34
CA SER A 22 -4.52 -7.46 29.56
C SER A 22 -3.92 -6.37 28.68
N SER A 23 -4.71 -5.85 27.75
CA SER A 23 -4.28 -4.78 26.87
C SER A 23 -3.77 -3.62 27.74
N PRO A 24 -2.55 -3.10 27.50
CA PRO A 24 -2.06 -1.96 28.25
C PRO A 24 -3.04 -0.78 28.07
N PRO A 25 -3.18 0.12 29.05
CA PRO A 25 -4.04 1.29 28.91
C PRO A 25 -3.65 2.04 27.64
N ALA A 26 -4.64 2.38 26.83
CA ALA A 26 -4.43 3.12 25.60
C ALA A 26 -3.65 4.39 25.91
N LYS A 27 -2.41 4.48 25.43
CA LYS A 27 -1.64 5.73 25.50
C LYS A 27 -2.41 6.75 24.67
N VAL A 28 -2.98 7.74 25.34
CA VAL A 28 -3.54 8.94 24.69
C VAL A 28 -2.33 9.71 24.16
N TYR A 29 -1.96 9.44 22.90
CA TYR A 29 -0.98 10.26 22.21
C TYR A 29 -1.61 11.65 22.03
N ALA A 30 -0.88 12.69 22.44
CA ALA A 30 -1.23 14.05 22.06
C ALA A 30 -1.47 14.08 20.54
N PRO A 31 -2.50 14.80 20.05
CA PRO A 31 -2.74 14.92 18.62
C PRO A 31 -1.42 15.36 17.98
N HIS A 32 -0.86 14.48 17.17
CA HIS A 32 0.44 14.69 16.55
C HIS A 32 0.36 16.05 15.87
N ASP A 33 1.23 16.98 16.29
CA ASP A 33 1.29 18.34 15.76
C ASP A 33 1.07 18.25 14.26
N THR A 34 -0.04 18.81 13.80
CA THR A 34 -0.39 18.79 12.39
C THR A 34 0.57 19.78 11.76
N PHE A 35 1.76 19.31 11.39
CA PHE A 35 2.72 20.06 10.60
C PHE A 35 2.03 20.43 9.29
N SER A 36 1.35 21.57 9.27
CA SER A 36 0.85 22.18 8.05
C SER A 36 2.04 22.81 7.38
N PHE A 37 2.63 22.06 6.44
CA PHE A 37 3.55 22.63 5.50
C PHE A 37 2.80 23.66 4.66
N PRO A 38 3.39 24.86 4.40
CA PRO A 38 2.76 25.83 3.53
C PRO A 38 2.53 25.17 2.16
N ALA A 39 1.27 25.08 1.75
CA ALA A 39 0.90 24.47 0.47
C ALA A 39 1.58 25.24 -0.67
N LYS A 40 2.60 24.63 -1.27
CA LYS A 40 3.26 25.17 -2.47
C LYS A 40 2.29 25.04 -3.65
N LYS A 41 2.15 26.09 -4.46
CA LYS A 41 1.23 26.09 -5.61
C LYS A 41 1.61 25.00 -6.61
N GLY A 42 0.66 24.12 -6.93
CA GLY A 42 0.88 23.00 -7.87
C GLY A 42 1.55 21.76 -7.24
N VAL A 43 1.70 21.76 -5.92
CA VAL A 43 2.19 20.63 -5.13
C VAL A 43 1.00 20.03 -4.38
N ASP A 44 0.94 18.71 -4.33
CA ASP A 44 -0.08 18.00 -3.56
C ASP A 44 0.16 18.10 -2.05
N TRP A 45 -0.75 17.55 -1.25
CA TRP A 45 -0.66 17.55 0.21
C TRP A 45 0.56 16.78 0.76
N GLN A 46 1.26 16.02 -0.08
CA GLN A 46 2.41 15.20 0.28
C GLN A 46 3.74 15.84 -0.17
N GLY A 47 3.72 17.08 -0.69
CA GLY A 47 4.93 17.73 -1.17
C GLY A 47 5.34 17.33 -2.59
N MET A 48 4.49 16.64 -3.34
CA MET A 48 4.80 16.16 -4.69
C MET A 48 4.14 16.99 -5.80
N ILE A 49 4.87 17.25 -6.88
CA ILE A 49 4.34 17.77 -8.14
C ILE A 49 3.89 16.57 -8.96
N VAL A 50 2.59 16.30 -8.93
CA VAL A 50 1.97 15.19 -9.66
C VAL A 50 1.39 15.72 -10.99
N PRO A 51 1.82 15.17 -12.14
CA PRO A 51 1.23 15.55 -13.41
C PRO A 51 -0.24 15.17 -13.52
N LYS A 52 -1.04 15.99 -14.21
CA LYS A 52 -2.46 15.72 -14.45
C LYS A 52 -2.62 14.50 -15.35
N ARG A 53 -3.59 13.63 -15.05
CA ARG A 53 -3.96 12.51 -15.94
C ARG A 53 -4.31 13.02 -17.35
N TRP A 54 -3.83 12.31 -18.37
CA TRP A 54 -4.07 12.61 -19.79
C TRP A 54 -4.91 11.53 -20.47
N ALA A 55 -5.45 11.84 -21.65
CA ALA A 55 -6.17 10.88 -22.49
C ALA A 55 -5.29 9.67 -22.85
N TYR A 56 -5.93 8.53 -23.11
CA TYR A 56 -5.19 7.31 -23.45
C TYR A 56 -4.38 7.50 -24.73
N ASP A 57 -3.08 7.27 -24.63
CA ASP A 57 -2.07 7.54 -25.67
C ASP A 57 -1.39 6.27 -26.18
N GLY A 58 -1.98 5.10 -25.91
CA GLY A 58 -1.37 3.81 -26.25
C GLY A 58 -0.29 3.32 -25.28
N CYS A 59 -0.20 3.90 -24.08
CA CYS A 59 0.83 3.58 -23.07
C CYS A 59 2.24 4.04 -23.47
N VAL A 60 2.34 5.13 -24.22
CA VAL A 60 3.61 5.64 -24.77
C VAL A 60 4.25 6.66 -23.83
N ARG A 61 3.48 7.61 -23.31
CA ARG A 61 4.01 8.69 -22.44
C ARG A 61 4.17 8.20 -21.01
N ARG A 62 5.23 8.70 -20.38
CA ARG A 62 5.42 8.63 -18.93
C ARG A 62 5.91 9.97 -18.43
N GLU A 63 5.27 10.49 -17.40
CA GLU A 63 5.65 11.77 -16.80
C GLU A 63 6.23 11.57 -15.40
N PRO A 64 7.31 12.28 -15.05
CA PRO A 64 7.88 12.21 -13.71
C PRO A 64 6.99 12.93 -12.68
N VAL A 65 6.86 12.31 -11.51
CA VAL A 65 6.38 12.97 -10.29
C VAL A 65 7.61 13.46 -9.54
N MET A 66 7.63 14.74 -9.25
CA MET A 66 8.77 15.41 -8.63
C MET A 66 8.49 15.66 -7.15
N ASP A 67 9.46 15.38 -6.28
CA ASP A 67 9.47 15.84 -4.89
C ASP A 67 9.86 17.33 -4.86
N ALA A 68 8.95 18.19 -4.39
CA ALA A 68 9.18 19.62 -4.27
C ALA A 68 9.81 20.03 -2.93
N ASP A 69 9.96 19.11 -2.00
CA ASP A 69 10.58 19.33 -0.70
C ASP A 69 12.08 18.98 -0.72
N ALA A 70 12.49 18.10 -1.62
CA ALA A 70 13.90 17.89 -1.94
C ALA A 70 14.50 19.10 -2.67
N SER A 71 15.69 19.55 -2.23
CA SER A 71 16.48 20.57 -2.93
C SER A 71 17.85 19.99 -3.30
N PRO A 72 18.14 19.73 -4.59
CA PRO A 72 17.29 19.96 -5.77
C PRO A 72 16.10 18.97 -5.88
N PRO A 73 15.02 19.34 -6.60
CA PRO A 73 13.85 18.49 -6.80
C PRO A 73 14.21 17.15 -7.42
N ARG A 74 13.65 16.06 -6.88
CA ARG A 74 13.99 14.69 -7.28
C ARG A 74 12.80 13.98 -7.92
N VAL A 75 13.07 13.14 -8.91
CA VAL A 75 12.05 12.25 -9.48
C VAL A 75 11.78 11.13 -8.47
N VAL A 76 10.58 11.11 -7.90
CA VAL A 76 10.17 10.06 -6.96
C VAL A 76 9.67 8.83 -7.71
N ARG A 77 8.86 9.08 -8.74
CA ARG A 77 8.24 8.05 -9.57
C ARG A 77 7.93 8.62 -10.94
N LYS A 78 7.55 7.76 -11.87
CA LYS A 78 6.90 8.18 -13.11
C LYS A 78 5.44 7.71 -13.04
N ILE A 79 4.54 8.37 -13.76
CA ILE A 79 3.14 7.97 -13.91
C ILE A 79 2.80 7.85 -15.39
N GLY A 80 1.73 7.13 -15.70
CA GLY A 80 1.16 7.08 -17.05
C GLY A 80 0.34 5.84 -17.34
N TRP A 81 -0.15 5.75 -18.58
CA TRP A 81 -0.92 4.60 -19.03
C TRP A 81 -0.05 3.35 -19.12
N GLN A 82 -0.57 2.23 -18.62
CA GLN A 82 0.03 0.91 -18.68
C GLN A 82 -1.00 -0.15 -19.07
N ARG A 83 -0.52 -1.32 -19.52
CA ARG A 83 -1.38 -2.49 -19.75
C ARG A 83 -1.26 -3.45 -18.59
N CYS A 84 -2.40 -3.94 -18.10
CA CYS A 84 -2.43 -4.98 -17.08
C CYS A 84 -1.70 -6.24 -17.58
N MET A 85 -0.86 -6.85 -16.75
CA MET A 85 -0.16 -8.08 -17.12
C MET A 85 -1.09 -9.29 -17.26
N LYS A 86 -2.23 -9.30 -16.56
CA LYS A 86 -3.22 -10.39 -16.59
C LYS A 86 -4.25 -10.21 -17.71
N CYS A 87 -5.00 -9.11 -17.72
CA CYS A 87 -6.12 -8.89 -18.64
C CYS A 87 -5.82 -7.96 -19.82
N ARG A 88 -4.59 -7.41 -19.92
CA ARG A 88 -4.12 -6.49 -20.97
C ARG A 88 -4.90 -5.18 -21.13
N ARG A 89 -5.93 -4.94 -20.30
CA ARG A 89 -6.69 -3.69 -20.28
C ARG A 89 -5.78 -2.48 -19.97
N PRO A 90 -5.96 -1.35 -20.66
CA PRO A 90 -5.24 -0.13 -20.34
C PRO A 90 -5.74 0.45 -19.02
N PHE A 91 -4.82 0.85 -18.15
CA PHE A 91 -5.13 1.51 -16.89
C PHE A 91 -4.10 2.60 -16.61
N PHE A 92 -4.49 3.65 -15.89
CA PHE A 92 -3.58 4.72 -15.51
C PHE A 92 -2.82 4.31 -14.25
N SER A 93 -1.52 4.07 -14.39
CA SER A 93 -0.64 3.68 -13.30
C SER A 93 -0.04 4.91 -12.65
N GLU A 94 -0.40 5.13 -11.39
CA GLU A 94 0.21 6.13 -10.52
C GLU A 94 1.45 5.59 -9.79
N ASP A 95 1.74 4.30 -9.96
CA ASP A 95 2.75 3.59 -9.18
C ASP A 95 3.48 2.60 -10.09
N ILE A 96 4.75 2.87 -10.39
CA ILE A 96 5.54 2.11 -11.37
C ILE A 96 6.46 1.10 -10.71
N LEU A 97 6.70 1.22 -9.40
CA LEU A 97 7.53 0.26 -8.66
C LEU A 97 6.77 -1.01 -8.25
N ARG A 98 5.43 -0.99 -8.32
CA ARG A 98 4.57 -2.13 -7.97
C ARG A 98 4.11 -2.92 -9.20
N LEU A 99 3.57 -4.13 -8.97
CA LEU A 99 2.99 -5.00 -9.99
C LEU A 99 2.04 -4.22 -10.93
N ARG A 100 2.19 -4.42 -12.25
CA ARG A 100 1.34 -3.80 -13.29
C ARG A 100 0.01 -4.53 -13.43
N LEU A 101 -0.84 -4.42 -12.41
CA LEU A 101 -2.20 -4.95 -12.40
C LEU A 101 -3.21 -3.81 -12.36
N CYS A 102 -4.27 -3.91 -13.17
CA CYS A 102 -5.37 -2.96 -13.11
C CYS A 102 -6.13 -3.11 -11.79
N ASP A 103 -6.59 -1.99 -11.27
CA ASP A 103 -7.43 -1.86 -10.08
C ASP A 103 -8.94 -1.84 -10.43
N GLY A 104 -9.80 -1.75 -9.42
CA GLY A 104 -11.26 -1.70 -9.55
C GLY A 104 -11.97 -3.04 -9.29
N ALA A 105 -13.31 -3.03 -9.32
CA ALA A 105 -14.14 -4.21 -9.02
C ALA A 105 -13.93 -5.40 -9.97
N GLN A 106 -13.47 -5.15 -11.20
CA GLN A 106 -13.04 -6.17 -12.16
C GLN A 106 -11.51 -6.12 -12.39
N GLY A 107 -10.80 -5.48 -11.46
CA GLY A 107 -9.35 -5.36 -11.48
C GLY A 107 -8.69 -6.71 -11.25
N CYS A 108 -7.44 -6.84 -11.68
CA CYS A 108 -6.65 -8.03 -11.39
C CYS A 108 -5.84 -7.89 -10.10
N ARG A 109 -5.82 -6.69 -9.50
CA ARG A 109 -5.16 -6.39 -8.24
C ARG A 109 -6.07 -6.82 -7.09
N GLY A 110 -5.63 -7.80 -6.30
CA GLY A 110 -6.43 -8.41 -5.22
C GLY A 110 -7.25 -9.64 -5.66
N ASP A 111 -7.04 -10.14 -6.88
CA ASP A 111 -7.58 -11.43 -7.31
C ASP A 111 -6.73 -12.57 -6.72
N GLU A 112 -6.74 -12.66 -5.38
CA GLU A 112 -6.13 -13.76 -4.61
C GLU A 112 -6.94 -15.07 -4.76
N ASP A 113 -8.10 -15.01 -5.43
CA ASP A 113 -9.13 -16.05 -5.43
C ASP A 113 -9.40 -16.74 -6.79
N ARG A 114 -8.42 -16.85 -7.70
CA ARG A 114 -8.60 -17.66 -8.94
C ARG A 114 -8.05 -19.09 -8.86
N PHE A 115 -7.52 -19.49 -7.71
CA PHE A 115 -7.04 -20.86 -7.47
C PHE A 115 -7.87 -21.64 -6.44
N SER A 116 -9.10 -21.18 -6.15
CA SER A 116 -10.13 -21.98 -5.47
C SER A 116 -11.15 -22.51 -6.47
#